data_AF-A0A109XX33-F1
#
_entry.id   AF-A0A109XX33-F1
#
_cell.length_a   1.000
_cell.length_b   1.000
_cell.length_c   1.000
_cell.angle_alpha   90.00
_cell.angle_beta   90.00
_cell.angle_gamma   90.00
#
_symmetry.space_group_name_H-M   'P 1'
#
loop_
_entity.id
_entity.type
_entity.pdbx_description
1 polymer ?
#
loop_
_entity_poly.entity_id
_entity_poly.type
_entity_poly.pdbx_seq_one_letter_code
_entity_poly.pdbx_strand_id
1 'polypeptide(L)'
;NGVLSGNQTLTDQPIVFQGSAPIYSWYKLAYGSFPITAVEALEYSSNAYMVQTALGIMGQTYQPNMFVGTSNLETAMGKLRATF
;
A
#
# COMPACT_ATOMS: atom_id res chain seq x y z
N ASN A 1 -7.67 -10.60 -7.13
CA ASN A 1 -6.56 -9.78 -7.68
C ASN A 1 -5.19 -10.43 -7.59
N GLY A 2 -4.95 -11.44 -6.74
CA GLY A 2 -3.66 -12.17 -6.72
C GLY A 2 -2.45 -11.32 -6.31
N VAL A 3 -2.68 -10.15 -5.71
CA VAL A 3 -1.65 -9.16 -5.36
C VAL A 3 -0.86 -9.57 -4.12
N LEU A 4 -1.52 -10.25 -3.18
CA LEU A 4 -0.93 -10.79 -1.96
C LEU A 4 -1.08 -12.31 -1.95
N SER A 5 -0.11 -13.01 -1.35
CA SER A 5 -0.13 -14.46 -1.15
C SER A 5 0.05 -14.83 0.32
N GLY A 6 -0.98 -15.44 0.93
CA GLY A 6 -0.95 -15.84 2.34
C GLY A 6 -0.73 -14.66 3.29
N ASN A 7 0.08 -14.88 4.34
CA ASN A 7 0.49 -13.83 5.28
C ASN A 7 1.71 -13.05 4.76
N GLN A 8 1.58 -12.48 3.55
CA GLN A 8 2.69 -11.85 2.83
C GLN A 8 3.34 -10.73 3.66
N THR A 9 4.66 -10.70 3.68
CA THR A 9 5.44 -9.60 4.26
C THR A 9 5.60 -8.48 3.24
N LEU A 10 5.28 -7.25 3.63
CA LEU A 10 5.60 -6.01 2.91
C LEU A 10 6.50 -5.14 3.79
N THR A 11 7.09 -4.10 3.21
CA THR A 11 7.81 -3.09 3.97
C THR A 11 6.84 -2.00 4.43
N ASP A 12 6.69 -1.84 5.73
CA ASP A 12 6.09 -0.65 6.31
C ASP A 12 7.05 0.53 6.18
N GLN A 13 6.66 1.55 5.43
CA GLN A 13 7.48 2.71 5.14
C GLN A 13 6.59 3.90 4.77
N PRO A 14 7.09 5.15 4.90
CA PRO A 14 6.41 6.31 4.36
C PRO A 14 6.13 6.13 2.86
N ILE A 15 4.87 6.31 2.45
CA ILE A 15 4.49 6.23 1.04
C ILE A 15 4.56 7.63 0.44
N VAL A 16 5.47 7.82 -0.51
CA VAL A 16 5.76 9.11 -1.13
C VAL A 16 5.55 9.01 -2.63
N PHE A 17 4.53 9.70 -3.14
CA PHE A 17 4.32 9.88 -4.58
C PHE A 17 4.80 11.27 -5.00
N GLN A 18 5.22 11.39 -6.25
CA GLN A 18 5.64 12.70 -6.77
C GLN A 18 4.48 13.71 -6.68
N GLY A 19 4.76 14.90 -6.16
CA GLY A 19 3.83 16.03 -6.08
C GLY A 19 2.87 15.97 -4.90
N SER A 20 3.12 15.08 -3.92
CA SER A 20 2.24 14.87 -2.77
C SER A 20 3.00 14.84 -1.45
N ALA A 21 2.29 15.14 -0.36
CA ALA A 21 2.82 14.90 0.97
C ALA A 21 2.91 13.39 1.27
N PRO A 22 3.90 12.92 2.04
CA PRO A 22 4.01 11.53 2.43
C PRO A 22 2.78 11.03 3.20
N ILE A 23 2.35 9.80 2.91
CA ILE A 23 1.33 9.08 3.68
C ILE A 23 2.03 8.29 4.78
N TYR A 24 1.50 8.40 5.99
CA TYR A 24 2.00 7.70 7.17
C TYR A 24 0.89 6.90 7.84
N SER A 25 1.27 5.81 8.51
CA SER A 25 0.48 5.20 9.59
C SER A 25 0.48 6.10 10.84
N TRP A 26 -0.33 5.75 11.84
CA TRP A 26 -0.49 6.57 13.06
C TRP A 26 0.83 6.75 13.84
N TYR A 27 1.74 5.78 13.80
CA TYR A 27 3.06 5.81 14.45
C TYR A 27 4.14 6.60 13.69
N LYS A 28 3.82 7.20 12.54
CA LYS A 28 4.72 8.08 11.76
C LYS A 28 6.08 7.44 11.48
N LEU A 29 7.15 7.96 12.08
CA LEU A 29 8.54 7.53 11.90
C LEU A 29 9.14 6.90 13.15
N ALA A 30 8.33 6.65 14.20
CA ALA A 30 8.81 6.20 15.50
C ALA A 30 9.64 4.89 15.42
N TYR A 31 9.35 4.04 14.43
CA TYR A 31 10.01 2.76 14.22
C TYR A 31 10.83 2.68 12.92
N GLY A 32 10.98 3.81 12.21
CA GLY A 32 11.56 3.81 10.87
C GLY A 32 10.77 2.94 9.89
N SER A 33 11.45 2.39 8.89
CA SER A 33 10.88 1.40 7.97
C SER A 33 11.21 -0.01 8.42
N PHE A 34 10.23 -0.92 8.42
CA PHE A 34 10.40 -2.29 8.92
C PHE A 34 9.51 -3.30 8.17
N PRO A 35 9.86 -4.59 8.14
CA PRO A 35 8.99 -5.61 7.55
C PRO A 35 7.72 -5.81 8.40
N ILE A 36 6.57 -5.93 7.75
CA ILE A 36 5.28 -6.17 8.38
C ILE A 36 4.48 -7.21 7.58
N THR A 37 3.88 -8.17 8.25
CA THR A 37 3.02 -9.21 7.66
C THR A 37 1.57 -8.72 7.53
N ALA A 38 0.73 -9.46 6.79
CA ALA A 38 -0.70 -9.14 6.67
C ALA A 38 -1.42 -9.12 8.02
N VAL A 39 -1.09 -10.05 8.93
CA VAL A 39 -1.67 -10.10 10.28
C VAL A 39 -1.25 -8.88 11.10
N GLU A 40 0.05 -8.56 11.13
CA GLU A 40 0.57 -7.39 11.85
C GLU A 40 0.05 -6.08 11.26
N ALA A 41 -0.17 -6.02 9.94
CA ALA A 41 -0.74 -4.85 9.29
C ALA A 41 -2.17 -4.56 9.74
N LEU A 42 -2.95 -5.60 10.03
CA LEU A 42 -4.28 -5.45 10.64
C LEU A 42 -4.18 -5.07 12.12
N GLU A 43 -3.25 -5.67 12.87
CA GLU A 43 -3.03 -5.37 14.28
C GLU A 43 -2.60 -3.92 14.51
N TYR A 44 -1.67 -3.41 13.69
CA TYR A 44 -1.12 -2.06 13.81
C TYR A 44 -1.85 -1.03 12.94
N SER A 45 -2.88 -1.44 12.21
CA SER A 45 -3.64 -0.61 11.27
C SER A 45 -2.71 0.12 10.29
N SER A 46 -1.82 -0.61 9.63
CA SER A 46 -0.80 -0.07 8.74
C SER A 46 -1.41 0.51 7.46
N ASN A 47 -1.25 1.82 7.28
CA ASN A 47 -1.61 2.50 6.04
C ASN A 47 -0.67 2.10 4.90
N ALA A 48 0.62 1.92 5.19
CA ALA A 48 1.62 1.55 4.19
C ALA A 48 1.28 0.20 3.52
N TYR A 49 0.81 -0.78 4.31
CA TYR A 49 0.40 -2.08 3.80
C TYR A 49 -0.83 -1.98 2.87
N MET A 50 -1.85 -1.22 3.29
CA MET A 50 -3.08 -1.05 2.52
C MET A 50 -2.86 -0.27 1.21
N VAL A 51 -2.04 0.78 1.24
CA VAL A 51 -1.72 1.57 0.03
C VAL A 51 -0.90 0.77 -0.97
N GLN A 52 0.11 0.00 -0.51
CA GLN A 52 0.87 -0.89 -1.39
C GLN A 52 -0.01 -1.98 -2.02
N THR A 53 -0.96 -2.52 -1.25
CA THR A 53 -1.94 -3.48 -1.77
C THR A 53 -2.83 -2.85 -2.85
N ALA A 54 -3.33 -1.63 -2.62
CA ALA A 54 -4.14 -0.91 -3.61
C ALA A 54 -3.37 -0.61 -4.90
N LEU A 55 -2.10 -0.21 -4.80
CA LEU A 55 -1.21 -0.05 -5.96
C LEU A 55 -1.04 -1.37 -6.73
N GLY A 56 -0.87 -2.49 -6.02
CA GLY A 56 -0.80 -3.79 -6.66
C GLY A 56 -2.10 -4.16 -7.40
N ILE A 57 -3.27 -3.78 -6.88
CA ILE A 57 -4.56 -3.94 -7.59
C ILE A 57 -4.59 -3.08 -8.87
N MET A 58 -3.95 -1.91 -8.85
CA MET A 58 -3.72 -1.05 -10.03
C MET A 58 -2.66 -1.60 -11.00
N GLY A 59 -2.01 -2.72 -10.67
CA GLY A 59 -0.93 -3.31 -11.47
C GLY A 59 0.42 -2.61 -11.31
N GLN A 60 0.62 -1.88 -10.21
CA GLN A 60 1.85 -1.14 -9.91
C GLN A 60 2.50 -1.67 -8.63
N THR A 61 3.83 -1.75 -8.64
CA THR A 61 4.62 -2.02 -7.42
C THR A 61 5.14 -0.69 -6.90
N TYR A 62 4.95 -0.42 -5.61
CA TYR A 62 5.40 0.83 -5.02
C TYR A 62 6.91 1.02 -5.16
N GLN A 63 7.32 2.23 -5.53
CA GLN A 63 8.70 2.71 -5.51
C GLN A 63 8.68 4.14 -4.95
N PRO A 64 9.62 4.53 -4.06
CA PRO A 64 9.66 5.88 -3.53
C PRO A 64 9.74 6.95 -4.61
N ASN A 65 8.95 8.03 -4.46
CA ASN A 65 8.85 9.16 -5.40
C ASN A 65 8.32 8.81 -6.79
N MET A 66 7.65 7.67 -6.96
CA MET A 66 7.08 7.29 -8.24
C MET A 66 5.99 8.26 -8.72
N PHE A 67 5.88 8.40 -10.04
CA PHE A 67 4.65 8.90 -10.68
C PHE A 67 3.64 7.76 -10.73
N VAL A 68 2.43 7.99 -10.24
CA VAL A 68 1.36 6.98 -10.28
C VAL A 68 0.71 6.98 -11.66
N GLY A 69 0.77 5.85 -12.35
CA GLY A 69 0.02 5.65 -13.59
C GLY A 69 -1.47 5.48 -13.28
N THR A 70 -2.34 6.28 -13.91
CA THR A 70 -3.80 6.25 -13.66
C THR A 70 -4.60 5.53 -14.73
N SER A 71 -3.95 4.93 -15.74
CA SER A 71 -4.61 4.19 -16.83
C SER A 71 -5.53 3.07 -16.34
N ASN A 72 -5.18 2.41 -15.23
CA ASN A 72 -5.95 1.31 -14.63
C ASN A 72 -6.84 1.75 -13.45
N LEU A 73 -6.98 3.06 -13.19
CA LEU A 73 -7.62 3.57 -11.97
C LEU A 73 -9.07 3.09 -11.81
N GLU A 74 -9.91 3.26 -12.83
CA GLU A 74 -11.33 2.87 -12.77
C GLU A 74 -11.49 1.36 -12.54
N THR A 75 -10.70 0.57 -13.26
CA THR A 75 -10.71 -0.89 -13.12
C THR A 75 -10.27 -1.31 -11.71
N ALA A 76 -9.23 -0.68 -11.17
CA ALA A 76 -8.75 -0.96 -9.82
C ALA A 76 -9.76 -0.56 -8.75
N MET A 77 -10.41 0.59 -8.90
CA MET A 77 -11.46 1.05 -7.99
C MET A 77 -12.70 0.15 -8.04
N GLY A 78 -13.09 -0.33 -9.22
CA GLY A 78 -14.17 -1.30 -9.37
C GLY A 78 -13.85 -2.61 -8.63
N LYS A 79 -12.64 -3.14 -8.81
CA LYS A 79 -12.14 -4.33 -8.10
C LYS A 79 -12.11 -4.14 -6.59
N LEU A 80 -11.65 -2.98 -6.11
CA LEU A 80 -11.59 -2.68 -4.68
C LEU A 80 -12.99 -2.67 -4.05
N ARG A 81 -13.97 -2.05 -4.72
CA ARG A 81 -15.35 -1.94 -4.23
C ARG A 81 -16.13 -3.25 -4.29
N ALA A 82 -15.86 -4.09 -5.30
CA ALA A 82 -16.57 -5.35 -5.49
C ALA A 82 -16.12 -6.49 -4.56
N THR A 83 -15.07 -6.27 -3.75
CA THR A 83 -14.52 -7.31 -2.87
C THR A 83 -15.27 -7.38 -1.51
N PHE A 84 -16.36 -6.63 -1.33
CA PHE A 84 -17.21 -6.66 -0.14
C PHE A 84 -18.69 -6.64 -0.52
#